data_AF-A0A4W6CJC5-F1
#
_entry.id   AF-A0A4W6CJC5-F1
#
_cell.length_a   1.000
_cell.length_b   1.000
_cell.length_c   1.000
_cell.angle_alpha   90.00
_cell.angle_beta   90.00
_cell.angle_gamma   90.00
#
_symmetry.space_group_name_H-M   'P 1'
#
loop_
_entity.id
_entity.type
_entity.pdbx_description
1 polymer ?
#
loop_
_entity_poly.entity_id
_entity_poly.type
_entity_poly.pdbx_seq_one_letter_code
_entity_poly.pdbx_strand_id
1 'polypeptide(L)'
;MQMGEITLLLADSQYAYGLLGREPDIPAWAPLLYQLQLLDIREKPDPLTLPIADRIRIGNQKRERGNFHFQREEYSMAARAYCMALDVLTTRSRDGSDGGVDAEEEEVRDYRVKCLNNMAASQLKLEQYDEALHTSRDVLTLEPNNVKALFRTGKLLSDKGEYKEAMEVLKKALKLEPATKAIHVELSKLVKRQSGGQDTQEWRAKPAEMLGENITPFLIPVKKKPSGISWKFILGALVVALGSLVTSVIFTARH
;
A
#
# COMPACT_ATOMS: atom_id res chain seq x y z
N MET A 1 -8.98 8.42 -32.43
CA MET A 1 -8.05 9.45 -32.92
C MET A 1 -7.16 8.83 -33.98
N GLN A 2 -6.89 9.54 -35.07
CA GLN A 2 -5.95 9.19 -36.11
C GLN A 2 -4.54 9.67 -35.74
N MET A 3 -3.51 9.05 -36.32
CA MET A 3 -2.11 9.46 -36.10
C MET A 3 -1.91 10.93 -36.50
N GLY A 4 -1.33 11.72 -35.60
CA GLY A 4 -1.10 13.16 -35.77
C GLY A 4 -2.33 14.06 -35.50
N GLU A 5 -3.52 13.49 -35.30
CA GLU A 5 -4.75 14.25 -35.02
C GLU A 5 -4.64 15.03 -33.71
N ILE A 6 -5.06 16.30 -33.74
CA ILE A 6 -5.24 17.14 -32.54
C ILE A 6 -6.74 17.28 -32.29
N THR A 7 -7.19 16.89 -31.11
CA THR A 7 -8.61 16.89 -30.72
C THR A 7 -8.79 17.56 -29.36
N LEU A 8 -9.87 18.31 -29.18
CA LEU A 8 -10.33 18.77 -27.87
C LEU A 8 -11.34 17.76 -27.31
N LEU A 9 -11.05 17.21 -26.14
CA LEU A 9 -11.93 16.28 -25.43
C LEU A 9 -12.44 16.95 -24.15
N LEU A 10 -13.74 17.23 -24.12
CA LEU A 10 -14.42 17.64 -22.89
C LEU A 10 -14.84 16.38 -22.11
N ALA A 11 -14.23 16.16 -20.96
CA ALA A 11 -14.53 15.06 -20.07
C ALA A 11 -15.29 15.57 -18.85
N ASP A 12 -16.46 14.97 -18.59
CA ASP A 12 -17.13 15.15 -17.31
C ASP A 12 -16.24 14.67 -16.16
N SER A 13 -16.42 15.26 -14.98
CA SER A 13 -15.60 14.97 -13.81
C SER A 13 -15.55 13.48 -13.45
N GLN A 14 -16.62 12.71 -13.69
CA GLN A 14 -16.67 11.27 -13.43
C GLN A 14 -15.69 10.45 -14.27
N TYR A 15 -15.28 10.98 -15.43
CA TYR A 15 -14.29 10.36 -16.33
C TYR A 15 -12.88 10.95 -16.16
N ALA A 16 -12.72 11.91 -15.24
CA ALA A 16 -11.48 12.60 -14.92
C ALA A 16 -11.03 12.26 -13.47
N TYR A 17 -11.09 13.23 -12.57
CA TYR A 17 -10.66 13.09 -11.17
C TYR A 17 -11.82 13.04 -10.16
N GLY A 18 -13.05 13.00 -10.65
CA GLY A 18 -14.27 12.73 -9.89
C GLY A 18 -14.45 13.60 -8.65
N LEU A 19 -15.10 13.02 -7.64
CA LEU A 19 -15.43 13.66 -6.37
C LEU A 19 -14.21 14.23 -5.63
N LEU A 20 -13.04 13.60 -5.73
CA LEU A 20 -11.88 13.99 -4.93
C LEU A 20 -10.95 15.00 -5.62
N GLY A 21 -11.04 15.19 -6.94
CA GLY A 21 -10.10 16.04 -7.66
C GLY A 21 -8.66 15.50 -7.60
N ARG A 22 -7.66 16.35 -7.81
CA ARG A 22 -6.23 16.07 -7.65
C ARG A 22 -5.53 17.30 -7.11
N GLU A 23 -5.09 17.25 -5.86
CA GLU A 23 -4.32 18.35 -5.28
C GLU A 23 -2.95 18.52 -5.96
N PRO A 24 -2.46 19.77 -6.08
CA PRO A 24 -3.16 21.02 -5.73
C PRO A 24 -4.01 21.60 -6.87
N ASP A 25 -3.95 21.02 -8.07
CA ASP A 25 -4.34 21.74 -9.30
C ASP A 25 -5.78 21.49 -9.79
N ILE A 26 -6.42 20.40 -9.35
CA ILE A 26 -7.71 19.96 -9.90
C ILE A 26 -8.73 19.86 -8.77
N PRO A 27 -9.73 20.76 -8.74
CA PRO A 27 -10.79 20.71 -7.75
C PRO A 27 -11.64 19.43 -7.85
N ALA A 28 -12.33 19.12 -6.75
CA ALA A 28 -13.43 18.15 -6.73
C ALA A 28 -14.47 18.48 -7.81
N TRP A 29 -15.00 17.46 -8.49
CA TRP A 29 -16.04 17.57 -9.52
C TRP A 29 -15.69 18.45 -10.73
N ALA A 30 -14.42 18.78 -10.94
CA ALA A 30 -14.02 19.61 -12.07
C ALA A 30 -14.14 18.84 -13.40
N PRO A 31 -14.96 19.29 -14.36
CA PRO A 31 -14.87 18.81 -15.74
C PRO A 31 -13.55 19.30 -16.35
N LEU A 32 -12.93 18.49 -17.21
CA LEU A 32 -11.65 18.81 -17.82
C LEU A 32 -11.76 18.90 -19.33
N LEU A 33 -11.19 19.96 -19.90
CA LEU A 33 -10.98 20.09 -21.33
C LEU A 33 -9.54 19.69 -21.64
N TYR A 34 -9.37 18.54 -22.28
CA TYR A 34 -8.06 18.05 -22.73
C TYR A 34 -7.80 18.48 -24.16
N GLN A 35 -6.61 19.01 -24.42
CA GLN A 35 -6.05 19.05 -25.77
C GLN A 35 -5.18 17.81 -25.95
N LEU A 36 -5.62 16.90 -26.82
CA LEU A 36 -4.96 15.63 -27.08
C LEU A 36 -4.33 15.66 -28.46
N GLN A 37 -3.09 15.18 -28.58
CA GLN A 37 -2.45 14.90 -29.85
C GLN A 37 -2.01 13.43 -29.86
N LEU A 38 -2.50 12.64 -30.83
CA LEU A 38 -2.07 11.25 -30.96
C LEU A 38 -0.74 11.19 -31.70
N LEU A 39 0.36 11.05 -30.95
CA LEU A 39 1.70 11.03 -31.50
C LEU A 39 2.12 9.67 -32.07
N ASP A 40 1.71 8.58 -31.41
CA ASP A 40 2.17 7.22 -31.74
C ASP A 40 1.17 6.16 -31.26
N ILE A 41 1.05 5.07 -32.01
CA ILE A 41 0.28 3.88 -31.62
C ILE A 41 1.23 2.68 -31.71
N ARG A 42 1.39 1.99 -30.58
CA ARG A 42 2.21 0.78 -30.49
C ARG A 42 1.33 -0.39 -30.09
N GLU A 43 1.65 -1.56 -30.62
CA GLU A 43 1.03 -2.80 -30.14
C GLU A 43 1.41 -3.04 -28.67
N LYS A 44 0.51 -3.68 -27.92
CA LYS A 44 0.81 -4.10 -26.54
C LYS A 44 2.05 -5.02 -26.63
N PRO A 45 3.16 -4.71 -25.95
CA PRO A 45 4.32 -5.59 -25.97
C PRO A 45 3.92 -6.97 -25.44
N ASP A 46 4.37 -8.03 -26.11
CA ASP A 46 4.18 -9.39 -25.62
C ASP A 46 4.98 -9.56 -24.33
N PRO A 47 4.31 -9.83 -23.18
CA PRO A 47 5.00 -10.03 -21.92
C PRO A 47 6.08 -11.13 -21.95
N LEU A 48 5.96 -12.09 -22.87
CA LEU A 48 6.90 -13.20 -23.03
C LEU A 48 8.24 -12.77 -23.66
N THR A 49 8.26 -11.66 -24.39
CA THR A 49 9.45 -11.18 -25.10
C THR A 49 10.06 -9.93 -24.46
N LEU A 50 9.49 -9.46 -23.35
CA LEU A 50 9.95 -8.24 -22.68
C LEU A 50 11.21 -8.51 -21.83
N PRO A 51 12.27 -7.69 -21.97
CA PRO A 51 13.40 -7.71 -21.04
C PRO A 51 12.96 -7.47 -19.60
N ILE A 52 13.65 -8.06 -18.62
CA ILE A 52 13.33 -7.95 -17.19
C ILE A 52 13.19 -6.50 -16.73
N ALA A 53 14.12 -5.63 -17.14
CA ALA A 53 14.10 -4.21 -16.80
C ALA A 53 12.81 -3.51 -17.28
N ASP A 54 12.33 -3.86 -18.47
CA ASP A 54 11.07 -3.33 -19.00
C ASP A 54 9.86 -3.92 -18.28
N ARG A 55 9.91 -5.20 -17.90
CA ARG A 55 8.86 -5.83 -17.10
C ARG A 55 8.71 -5.15 -15.74
N ILE A 56 9.82 -4.90 -15.07
CA ILE A 56 9.85 -4.16 -13.79
C ILE A 56 9.32 -2.74 -14.00
N ARG A 57 9.79 -2.02 -15.01
CA ARG A 57 9.37 -0.64 -15.31
C ARG A 57 7.86 -0.56 -15.56
N ILE A 58 7.33 -1.40 -16.44
CA ILE A 58 5.91 -1.44 -16.80
C ILE A 58 5.08 -1.89 -15.60
N GLY A 59 5.46 -2.98 -14.93
CA GLY A 59 4.78 -3.50 -13.75
C GLY A 59 4.71 -2.46 -12.63
N ASN A 60 5.82 -1.76 -12.37
CA ASN A 60 5.87 -0.71 -11.37
C ASN A 60 5.00 0.51 -11.73
N GLN A 61 4.98 0.92 -13.00
CA GLN A 61 4.09 1.99 -13.47
C GLN A 61 2.61 1.62 -13.25
N LYS A 62 2.22 0.37 -13.53
CA LYS A 62 0.86 -0.13 -13.27
C LYS A 62 0.56 -0.20 -11.77
N ARG A 63 1.54 -0.62 -10.95
CA ARG A 63 1.43 -0.62 -9.48
C ARG A 63 1.21 0.79 -8.93
N GLU A 64 1.95 1.80 -9.39
CA GLU A 64 1.74 3.19 -8.96
C GLU A 64 0.37 3.74 -9.38
N ARG A 65 -0.12 3.36 -10.56
CA ARG A 65 -1.51 3.65 -10.94
C ARG A 65 -2.52 2.99 -9.99
N GLY A 66 -2.25 1.76 -9.55
CA GLY A 66 -3.05 1.10 -8.52
C GLY A 66 -3.00 1.84 -7.18
N ASN A 67 -1.83 2.31 -6.76
CA ASN A 67 -1.66 3.11 -5.54
C ASN A 67 -2.48 4.40 -5.59
N PHE A 68 -2.45 5.09 -6.74
CA PHE A 68 -3.23 6.30 -6.98
C PHE A 68 -4.72 6.06 -6.75
N HIS A 69 -5.30 5.01 -7.35
CA HIS A 69 -6.69 4.65 -7.13
C HIS A 69 -6.97 4.18 -5.70
N PHE A 70 -6.04 3.46 -5.07
CA PHE A 70 -6.20 2.97 -3.70
C PHE A 70 -6.30 4.10 -2.67
N GLN A 71 -5.47 5.15 -2.82
CA GLN A 71 -5.51 6.33 -1.95
C GLN A 71 -6.83 7.10 -2.03
N ARG A 72 -7.56 6.90 -3.12
CA ARG A 72 -8.87 7.51 -3.41
C ARG A 72 -10.04 6.62 -3.06
N GLU A 73 -9.78 5.47 -2.42
CA GLU A 73 -10.78 4.45 -2.08
C GLU A 73 -11.48 3.83 -3.32
N GLU A 74 -10.89 4.01 -4.50
CA GLU A 74 -11.36 3.44 -5.77
C GLU A 74 -10.83 2.00 -5.92
N TYR A 75 -11.15 1.13 -4.97
CA TYR A 75 -10.48 -0.17 -4.81
C TYR A 75 -10.64 -1.11 -6.00
N SER A 76 -11.75 -1.06 -6.75
CA SER A 76 -11.94 -1.84 -7.97
C SER A 76 -10.96 -1.43 -9.09
N MET A 77 -10.70 -0.13 -9.23
CA MET A 77 -9.72 0.38 -10.19
C MET A 77 -8.29 0.08 -9.75
N ALA A 78 -8.03 0.15 -8.44
CA ALA A 78 -6.76 -0.25 -7.85
C ALA A 78 -6.46 -1.73 -8.12
N ALA A 79 -7.39 -2.63 -7.81
CA ALA A 79 -7.26 -4.07 -8.04
C ALA A 79 -7.02 -4.40 -9.52
N ARG A 80 -7.73 -3.74 -10.44
CA ARG A 80 -7.49 -3.90 -11.89
C ARG A 80 -6.09 -3.47 -12.30
N ALA A 81 -5.59 -2.35 -11.78
CA ALA A 81 -4.24 -1.88 -12.09
C ALA A 81 -3.15 -2.81 -11.51
N TYR A 82 -3.34 -3.35 -10.30
CA TYR A 82 -2.44 -4.35 -9.73
C TYR A 82 -2.46 -5.67 -10.51
N CYS A 83 -3.64 -6.11 -10.98
CA CYS A 83 -3.74 -7.28 -11.86
C CYS A 83 -2.93 -7.09 -13.15
N MET A 84 -3.02 -5.93 -13.80
CA MET A 84 -2.20 -5.61 -14.99
C MET A 84 -0.70 -5.53 -14.67
N ALA A 85 -0.33 -5.09 -13.47
CA ALA A 85 1.06 -5.11 -13.03
C ALA A 85 1.56 -6.55 -12.87
N LEU A 86 0.76 -7.42 -12.26
CA LEU A 86 1.09 -8.82 -12.03
C LEU A 86 1.24 -9.60 -13.33
N ASP A 87 0.37 -9.38 -14.33
CA ASP A 87 0.46 -9.96 -15.69
C ASP A 87 1.92 -9.90 -16.23
N VAL A 88 2.55 -8.74 -16.11
CA VAL A 88 3.92 -8.51 -16.59
C VAL A 88 4.97 -9.04 -15.60
N LEU A 89 4.74 -8.91 -14.29
CA LEU A 89 5.68 -9.32 -13.25
C LEU A 89 5.72 -10.83 -12.99
N THR A 90 4.71 -11.60 -13.41
CA THR A 90 4.67 -13.07 -13.23
C THR A 90 5.00 -13.84 -14.50
N THR A 91 4.90 -13.22 -15.68
CA THR A 91 5.25 -13.88 -16.95
C THR A 91 6.69 -14.39 -16.92
N ARG A 92 6.96 -15.58 -17.44
CA ARG A 92 8.32 -16.12 -17.57
C ARG A 92 8.76 -16.01 -19.03
N SER A 93 9.94 -15.45 -19.28
CA SER A 93 10.49 -15.38 -20.63
C SER A 93 10.75 -16.80 -21.14
N ARG A 94 10.54 -17.03 -22.44
CA ARG A 94 10.71 -18.36 -23.07
C ARG A 94 12.15 -18.62 -23.50
N ASP A 95 13.06 -17.66 -23.34
CA ASP A 95 14.46 -17.81 -23.70
C ASP A 95 15.16 -18.74 -22.70
N GLY A 96 15.28 -20.01 -23.10
CA GLY A 96 15.65 -21.15 -22.27
C GLY A 96 17.12 -21.21 -21.83
N SER A 97 17.60 -20.22 -21.07
CA SER A 97 18.79 -20.37 -20.24
C SER A 97 18.38 -20.91 -18.86
N ASP A 98 18.52 -22.22 -18.69
CA ASP A 98 18.20 -22.98 -17.47
C ASP A 98 18.92 -22.46 -16.21
N GLY A 99 20.00 -21.68 -16.37
CA GLY A 99 20.75 -21.03 -15.28
C GLY A 99 20.45 -19.54 -15.05
N GLY A 100 19.61 -18.90 -15.87
CA GLY A 100 19.27 -17.47 -15.74
C GLY A 100 17.96 -17.20 -15.00
N VAL A 101 17.02 -18.15 -15.04
CA VAL A 101 15.65 -18.02 -14.52
C VAL A 101 15.63 -17.63 -13.04
N ASP A 102 16.50 -18.21 -12.22
CA ASP A 102 16.54 -17.92 -10.78
C ASP A 102 16.95 -16.47 -10.48
N ALA A 103 17.90 -15.92 -11.25
CA ALA A 103 18.32 -14.52 -11.12
C ALA A 103 17.24 -13.55 -11.63
N GLU A 104 16.59 -13.88 -12.76
CA GLU A 104 15.47 -13.07 -13.25
C GLU A 104 14.30 -13.04 -12.27
N GLU A 105 13.97 -14.19 -11.68
CA GLU A 105 12.92 -14.29 -10.68
C GLU A 105 13.26 -13.50 -9.43
N GLU A 106 14.54 -13.49 -9.00
CA GLU A 106 15.00 -12.69 -7.86
C GLU A 106 14.84 -11.18 -8.10
N GLU A 107 15.24 -10.66 -9.27
CA GLU A 107 15.12 -9.23 -9.60
C GLU A 107 13.67 -8.74 -9.61
N VAL A 108 12.74 -9.56 -10.11
CA VAL A 108 11.32 -9.19 -10.22
C VAL A 108 10.56 -9.44 -8.91
N ARG A 109 11.07 -10.32 -8.03
CA ARG A 109 10.38 -10.80 -6.83
C ARG A 109 9.93 -9.69 -5.89
N ASP A 110 10.79 -8.73 -5.57
CA ASP A 110 10.43 -7.62 -4.67
C ASP A 110 9.25 -6.79 -5.22
N TYR A 111 9.27 -6.49 -6.52
CA TYR A 111 8.17 -5.78 -7.18
C TYR A 111 6.89 -6.60 -7.21
N ARG A 112 6.99 -7.91 -7.47
CA ARG A 112 5.86 -8.85 -7.46
C ARG A 112 5.23 -8.92 -6.07
N VAL A 113 6.05 -9.07 -5.01
CA VAL A 113 5.61 -9.11 -3.61
C VAL A 113 4.90 -7.81 -3.21
N LYS A 114 5.48 -6.65 -3.55
CA LYS A 114 4.86 -5.34 -3.27
C LYS A 114 3.50 -5.23 -3.97
N CYS A 115 3.40 -5.68 -5.22
CA CYS A 115 2.16 -5.64 -5.98
C CYS A 115 1.10 -6.60 -5.41
N LEU A 116 1.45 -7.85 -5.10
CA LEU A 116 0.56 -8.82 -4.45
C LEU A 116 0.06 -8.31 -3.10
N ASN A 117 0.92 -7.68 -2.29
CA ASN A 117 0.54 -7.08 -1.02
C ASN A 117 -0.51 -5.96 -1.18
N ASN A 118 -0.41 -5.16 -2.24
CA ASN A 118 -1.37 -4.09 -2.52
C ASN A 118 -2.67 -4.64 -3.14
N MET A 119 -2.58 -5.69 -3.95
CA MET A 119 -3.72 -6.43 -4.48
C MET A 119 -4.55 -7.04 -3.34
N ALA A 120 -3.91 -7.76 -2.41
CA ALA A 120 -4.56 -8.32 -1.23
C ALA A 120 -5.22 -7.24 -0.36
N ALA A 121 -4.57 -6.07 -0.20
CA ALA A 121 -5.18 -4.95 0.51
C ALA A 121 -6.44 -4.42 -0.19
N SER A 122 -6.45 -4.38 -1.52
CA SER A 122 -7.59 -3.92 -2.32
C SER A 122 -8.74 -4.93 -2.28
N GLN A 123 -8.45 -6.22 -2.40
CA GLN A 123 -9.43 -7.30 -2.28
C GLN A 123 -10.10 -7.29 -0.90
N LEU A 124 -9.34 -7.08 0.18
CA LEU A 124 -9.89 -6.93 1.54
C LEU A 124 -10.86 -5.75 1.64
N LYS A 125 -10.57 -4.64 0.96
CA LYS A 125 -11.45 -3.46 0.93
C LYS A 125 -12.69 -3.66 0.07
N LEU A 126 -12.65 -4.60 -0.87
CA LEU A 126 -13.75 -5.04 -1.71
C LEU A 126 -14.52 -6.24 -1.11
N GLU A 127 -14.17 -6.66 0.10
CA GLU A 127 -14.77 -7.83 0.78
C GLU A 127 -14.59 -9.16 0.01
N GLN A 128 -13.60 -9.21 -0.89
CA GLN A 128 -13.19 -10.39 -1.65
C GLN A 128 -12.25 -11.26 -0.79
N TYR A 129 -12.80 -11.88 0.25
CA TYR A 129 -12.01 -12.53 1.30
C TYR A 129 -11.25 -13.78 0.83
N ASP A 130 -11.83 -14.54 -0.09
CA ASP A 130 -11.20 -15.75 -0.64
C ASP A 130 -10.00 -15.41 -1.52
N GLU A 131 -10.16 -14.44 -2.41
CA GLU A 131 -9.12 -13.93 -3.30
C GLU A 131 -8.00 -13.24 -2.52
N ALA A 132 -8.36 -12.48 -1.47
CA ALA A 132 -7.39 -11.88 -0.56
C ALA A 132 -6.56 -12.92 0.20
N LEU A 133 -7.17 -14.04 0.59
CA LEU A 133 -6.47 -15.13 1.26
C LEU A 133 -5.50 -15.83 0.30
N HIS A 134 -5.95 -16.12 -0.92
CA HIS A 134 -5.09 -16.68 -1.97
C HIS A 134 -3.91 -15.77 -2.27
N THR A 135 -4.17 -14.49 -2.54
CA THR A 135 -3.14 -13.50 -2.88
C THR A 135 -2.16 -13.29 -1.72
N SER A 136 -2.64 -13.33 -0.46
CA SER A 136 -1.76 -13.27 0.72
C SER A 136 -0.90 -14.54 0.86
N ARG A 137 -1.42 -15.72 0.51
CA ARG A 137 -0.62 -16.96 0.45
C ARG A 137 0.41 -16.93 -0.66
N ASP A 138 0.10 -16.33 -1.82
CA ASP A 138 1.08 -16.11 -2.89
C ASP A 138 2.24 -15.21 -2.44
N VAL A 139 1.96 -14.21 -1.58
CA VAL A 139 3.05 -13.44 -0.95
C VAL A 139 3.89 -14.33 -0.05
N LEU A 140 3.28 -15.24 0.73
CA LEU A 140 4.00 -16.11 1.66
C LEU A 140 4.81 -17.21 0.97
N THR A 141 4.43 -17.63 -0.24
CA THR A 141 5.26 -18.55 -1.04
C THR A 141 6.54 -17.85 -1.50
N LEU A 142 6.45 -16.56 -1.84
CA LEU A 142 7.59 -15.74 -2.23
C LEU A 142 8.38 -15.22 -1.02
N GLU A 143 7.73 -14.85 0.07
CA GLU A 143 8.36 -14.31 1.28
C GLU A 143 7.69 -14.91 2.52
N PRO A 144 8.18 -16.05 3.03
CA PRO A 144 7.57 -16.74 4.16
C PRO A 144 7.49 -15.92 5.45
N ASN A 145 8.30 -14.87 5.58
CA ASN A 145 8.39 -13.98 6.74
C ASN A 145 7.78 -12.59 6.48
N ASN A 146 6.97 -12.42 5.43
CA ASN A 146 6.31 -11.15 5.17
C ASN A 146 5.20 -10.90 6.21
N VAL A 147 5.44 -9.96 7.13
CA VAL A 147 4.54 -9.71 8.27
C VAL A 147 3.15 -9.25 7.84
N LYS A 148 3.06 -8.43 6.78
CA LYS A 148 1.76 -7.97 6.25
C LYS A 148 0.93 -9.13 5.73
N ALA A 149 1.53 -10.04 4.97
CA ALA A 149 0.86 -11.22 4.46
C ALA A 149 0.50 -12.23 5.57
N LEU A 150 1.41 -12.48 6.52
CA LEU A 150 1.12 -13.33 7.67
C LEU A 150 -0.08 -12.78 8.47
N PHE A 151 -0.09 -11.49 8.77
CA PHE A 151 -1.20 -10.86 9.48
C PHE A 151 -2.53 -10.98 8.71
N ARG A 152 -2.54 -10.69 7.40
CA ARG A 152 -3.76 -10.79 6.58
C ARG A 152 -4.27 -12.23 6.49
N THR A 153 -3.39 -13.20 6.22
CA THR A 153 -3.73 -14.63 6.17
C THR A 153 -4.30 -15.10 7.51
N GLY A 154 -3.62 -14.77 8.62
CA GLY A 154 -4.08 -15.14 9.96
C GLY A 154 -5.44 -14.54 10.31
N LYS A 155 -5.66 -13.26 9.99
CA LYS A 155 -6.97 -12.61 10.16
C LYS A 155 -8.06 -13.28 9.32
N LEU A 156 -7.82 -13.51 8.04
CA LEU A 156 -8.79 -14.13 7.14
C LEU A 156 -9.15 -15.57 7.57
N LEU A 157 -8.17 -16.35 8.04
CA LEU A 157 -8.41 -17.68 8.60
C LEU A 157 -9.21 -17.62 9.90
N SER A 158 -8.90 -16.65 10.78
CA SER A 158 -9.67 -16.38 12.00
C SER A 158 -11.14 -16.06 11.68
N ASP A 159 -11.39 -15.25 10.64
CA ASP A 159 -12.75 -14.89 10.20
C ASP A 159 -13.47 -16.08 9.53
N LYS A 160 -12.74 -17.00 8.88
CA LYS A 160 -13.29 -18.25 8.32
C LYS A 160 -13.57 -19.36 9.34
N GLY A 161 -13.13 -19.21 10.58
CA GLY A 161 -13.26 -20.27 11.61
C GLY A 161 -12.10 -21.26 11.66
N GLU A 162 -11.06 -21.07 10.84
CA GLU A 162 -9.87 -21.93 10.77
C GLU A 162 -8.88 -21.57 11.88
N TYR A 163 -9.32 -21.70 13.13
CA TYR A 163 -8.66 -21.08 14.27
C TYR A 163 -7.25 -21.62 14.55
N LYS A 164 -7.01 -22.91 14.29
CA LYS A 164 -5.70 -23.54 14.50
C LYS A 164 -4.66 -22.97 13.56
N GLU A 165 -4.95 -22.89 12.26
CA GLU A 165 -4.03 -22.34 11.26
C GLU A 165 -3.84 -20.83 11.49
N ALA A 166 -4.92 -20.10 11.80
CA ALA A 166 -4.87 -18.68 12.13
C ALA A 166 -3.91 -18.39 13.30
N MET A 167 -3.95 -19.20 14.36
CA MET A 167 -3.11 -19.05 15.55
C MET A 167 -1.63 -19.19 15.20
N GLU A 168 -1.27 -20.21 14.43
CA GLU A 168 0.13 -20.47 14.07
C GLU A 168 0.69 -19.36 13.17
N VAL A 169 -0.09 -18.89 12.19
CA VAL A 169 0.31 -17.80 11.29
C VAL A 169 0.45 -16.48 12.05
N LEU A 170 -0.49 -16.13 12.94
CA LEU A 170 -0.43 -14.90 13.72
C LEU A 170 0.70 -14.92 14.77
N LYS A 171 0.99 -16.07 15.39
CA LYS A 171 2.17 -16.22 16.27
C LYS A 171 3.47 -16.00 15.50
N LYS A 172 3.56 -16.49 14.26
CA LYS A 172 4.71 -16.23 13.39
C LYS A 172 4.86 -14.73 13.11
N ALA A 173 3.77 -14.06 12.77
CA ALA A 173 3.75 -12.60 12.58
C ALA A 173 4.20 -11.86 13.85
N LEU A 174 3.69 -12.26 15.01
CA LEU A 174 4.05 -11.67 16.31
C LEU A 174 5.53 -11.86 16.66
N LYS A 175 6.10 -13.03 16.35
CA LYS A 175 7.52 -13.30 16.60
C LYS A 175 8.42 -12.37 15.78
N LEU A 176 8.01 -12.03 14.56
CA LEU A 176 8.75 -11.13 13.67
C LEU A 176 8.59 -9.66 14.08
N GLU A 177 7.38 -9.25 14.48
CA GLU A 177 7.10 -7.89 14.97
C GLU A 177 6.33 -7.90 16.30
N PRO A 178 7.03 -8.06 17.44
CA PRO A 178 6.39 -8.18 18.75
C PRO A 178 5.65 -6.92 19.21
N ALA A 179 5.96 -5.75 18.65
CA ALA A 179 5.36 -4.48 19.04
C ALA A 179 4.07 -4.13 18.25
N THR A 180 3.69 -4.92 17.24
CA THR A 180 2.59 -4.59 16.33
C THR A 180 1.23 -4.84 16.99
N LYS A 181 0.63 -3.77 17.53
CA LYS A 181 -0.66 -3.78 18.25
C LYS A 181 -1.78 -4.52 17.52
N ALA A 182 -1.84 -4.41 16.20
CA ALA A 182 -2.87 -5.07 15.40
C ALA A 182 -2.82 -6.60 15.52
N ILE A 183 -1.62 -7.20 15.62
CA ILE A 183 -1.44 -8.65 15.77
C ILE A 183 -1.94 -9.10 17.16
N HIS A 184 -1.61 -8.33 18.22
CA HIS A 184 -2.10 -8.59 19.58
C HIS A 184 -3.63 -8.57 19.67
N VAL A 185 -4.26 -7.58 19.04
CA VAL A 185 -5.72 -7.46 18.98
C VAL A 185 -6.33 -8.66 18.26
N GLU A 186 -5.76 -9.08 17.14
CA GLU A 186 -6.29 -10.19 16.35
C GLU A 186 -6.13 -11.53 17.06
N LEU A 187 -4.98 -11.78 17.69
CA LEU A 187 -4.77 -12.96 18.54
C LEU A 187 -5.75 -13.00 19.71
N SER A 188 -5.99 -11.86 20.36
CA SER A 188 -6.97 -11.78 21.46
C SER A 188 -8.39 -12.11 21.00
N LYS A 189 -8.79 -11.64 19.81
CA LYS A 189 -10.07 -11.99 19.20
C LYS A 189 -10.15 -13.47 18.87
N LEU A 190 -9.08 -14.03 18.29
CA LEU A 190 -9.00 -15.43 17.91
C LEU A 190 -9.19 -16.35 19.13
N VAL A 191 -8.50 -16.07 20.24
CA VAL A 191 -8.64 -16.84 21.49
C VAL A 191 -10.09 -16.81 22.00
N LYS A 192 -10.74 -15.63 22.00
CA LYS A 192 -12.14 -15.49 22.42
C LYS A 192 -13.11 -16.26 21.51
N ARG A 193 -12.86 -16.29 20.21
CA ARG A 193 -13.65 -17.07 19.24
C ARG A 193 -13.45 -18.57 19.44
N GLN A 194 -12.23 -19.01 19.71
CA GLN A 194 -11.89 -20.41 19.95
C GLN A 194 -12.49 -20.95 21.26
N SER A 195 -12.59 -20.12 22.31
CA SER A 195 -13.16 -20.51 23.61
C SER A 195 -14.69 -20.47 23.67
N GLY A 196 -15.39 -20.22 22.56
CA GLY A 196 -16.86 -20.32 22.49
C GLY A 196 -17.63 -19.18 23.17
N GLY A 197 -17.02 -18.00 23.38
CA GLY A 197 -17.72 -16.83 23.91
C GLY A 197 -18.15 -16.92 25.37
N GLN A 198 -17.54 -17.79 26.18
CA GLN A 198 -17.59 -17.70 27.64
C GLN A 198 -16.21 -17.31 28.17
N ASP A 199 -16.23 -16.38 29.12
CA ASP A 199 -15.08 -15.78 29.81
C ASP A 199 -13.90 -16.73 29.94
N THR A 200 -12.73 -16.36 29.41
CA THR A 200 -11.45 -16.57 30.12
C THR A 200 -10.24 -15.91 29.45
N GLN A 201 -9.45 -15.28 30.32
CA GLN A 201 -8.05 -14.87 30.21
C GLN A 201 -7.63 -14.09 28.96
N GLU A 202 -7.67 -12.77 29.11
CA GLU A 202 -6.84 -11.81 28.39
C GLU A 202 -5.42 -12.39 28.22
N TRP A 203 -5.04 -12.73 26.98
CA TRP A 203 -3.69 -13.16 26.65
C TRP A 203 -2.77 -11.97 26.97
N ARG A 204 -2.13 -12.00 28.15
CA ARG A 204 -1.06 -11.07 28.49
C ARG A 204 0.18 -11.59 27.79
N ALA A 205 0.72 -10.80 26.86
CA ALA A 205 2.04 -11.02 26.30
C ALA A 205 3.01 -11.29 27.46
N LYS A 206 3.55 -12.52 27.54
CA LYS A 206 4.65 -12.79 28.46
C LYS A 206 5.85 -11.97 27.96
N PRO A 207 6.47 -11.12 28.79
CA PRO A 207 7.71 -10.46 28.42
C PRO A 207 8.74 -11.51 28.03
N ALA A 208 9.68 -11.12 27.17
CA ALA A 208 10.75 -11.97 26.65
C ALA A 208 11.78 -12.40 27.72
N GLU A 209 11.34 -13.05 28.80
CA GLU A 209 12.16 -13.65 29.83
C GLU A 209 12.22 -15.16 29.61
N MET A 210 12.90 -15.58 28.54
CA MET A 210 13.31 -16.98 28.30
C MET A 210 14.54 -17.01 27.37
N LEU A 211 15.41 -16.01 27.48
CA LEU A 211 16.80 -16.09 27.04
C LEU A 211 17.65 -15.65 28.23
N GLY A 212 18.43 -16.60 28.74
CA GLY A 212 19.19 -16.45 29.97
C GLY A 212 20.33 -15.44 29.88
N GLU A 213 20.63 -14.95 31.08
CA GLU A 213 21.90 -14.41 31.57
C GLU A 213 22.33 -12.98 31.20
N ASN A 214 22.38 -12.18 32.28
CA ASN A 214 23.33 -11.12 32.59
C ASN A 214 23.40 -9.88 31.69
N ILE A 215 22.48 -8.93 31.89
CA ILE A 215 22.82 -7.49 31.82
C ILE A 215 22.06 -6.74 32.92
N THR A 216 22.82 -5.99 33.72
CA THR A 216 22.38 -5.13 34.83
C THR A 216 21.38 -4.04 34.40
N PRO A 217 20.45 -3.60 35.26
CA PRO A 217 19.45 -2.61 34.88
C PRO A 217 20.05 -1.20 34.97
N PHE A 218 20.38 -0.60 33.83
CA PHE A 218 20.57 0.85 33.77
C PHE A 218 19.19 1.52 33.79
N LEU A 219 18.74 1.91 34.98
CA LEU A 219 17.57 2.76 35.16
C LEU A 219 17.84 4.13 34.53
N ILE A 220 17.32 4.36 33.33
CA ILE A 220 17.17 5.71 32.77
C ILE A 220 15.73 6.15 33.02
N PRO A 221 15.48 7.25 33.76
CA PRO A 221 14.13 7.74 33.99
C PRO A 221 13.52 8.25 32.68
N VAL A 222 12.33 7.74 32.35
CA VAL A 222 11.50 8.26 31.25
C VAL A 222 11.04 9.67 31.61
N LYS A 223 11.64 10.69 30.99
CA LYS A 223 11.08 12.06 31.02
C LYS A 223 9.75 12.07 30.27
N LYS A 224 8.64 12.28 30.99
CA LYS A 224 7.34 12.62 30.41
C LYS A 224 7.50 13.90 29.57
N LYS A 225 7.15 13.86 28.27
CA LYS A 225 6.99 15.07 27.46
C LYS A 225 5.62 15.70 27.79
N PRO A 226 5.55 17.01 28.07
CA PRO A 226 4.28 17.70 28.24
C PRO A 226 3.58 17.84 26.88
N SER A 227 2.26 17.71 26.91
CA SER A 227 1.36 18.08 25.82
C SER A 227 1.49 19.57 25.53
N GLY A 228 2.07 19.92 24.39
CA GLY A 228 2.23 21.30 23.95
C GLY A 228 2.35 21.36 22.43
N ILE A 229 1.54 22.22 21.82
CA ILE A 229 1.45 22.44 20.37
C ILE A 229 2.82 22.85 19.83
N SER A 230 3.23 22.25 18.71
CA SER A 230 4.54 22.47 18.09
C SER A 230 4.71 23.92 17.64
N TRP A 231 5.70 24.62 18.20
CA TRP A 231 6.05 26.02 17.90
C TRP A 231 6.41 26.27 16.42
N LYS A 232 6.70 25.20 15.66
CA LYS A 232 6.99 25.27 14.21
C LYS A 232 5.78 25.72 13.38
N PHE A 233 4.55 25.65 13.92
CA PHE A 233 3.35 26.12 13.25
C PHE A 233 2.98 27.60 13.53
N ILE A 234 3.53 28.22 14.59
CA ILE A 234 3.22 29.61 14.96
C ILE A 234 4.07 30.61 14.16
N LEU A 235 5.31 30.24 13.80
CA LEU A 235 6.20 31.11 13.02
C LEU A 235 5.78 31.25 11.54
N GLY A 236 5.15 30.23 10.95
CA GLY A 236 4.72 30.28 9.54
C GLY A 236 3.57 31.27 9.29
N ALA A 237 2.63 31.38 10.22
CA ALA A 237 1.48 32.28 10.07
C ALA A 237 1.86 33.77 10.20
N LEU A 238 2.90 34.10 10.97
CA LEU A 238 3.34 35.48 11.21
C LEU A 238 4.10 36.08 10.01
N VAL A 239 4.82 35.25 9.25
CA VAL A 239 5.57 35.68 8.05
C VAL A 239 4.63 35.97 6.86
N VAL A 240 3.52 35.23 6.72
CA VAL A 240 2.53 35.46 5.65
C VAL A 240 1.69 36.71 5.90
N ALA A 241 1.37 37.02 7.16
CA ALA A 241 0.62 38.23 7.52
C ALA A 241 1.45 39.51 7.31
N LEU A 242 2.76 39.48 7.57
CA LEU A 242 3.63 40.65 7.32
C LEU A 242 3.91 40.86 5.83
N GLY A 243 4.07 39.79 5.04
CA GLY A 243 4.29 39.90 3.59
C GLY A 243 3.10 40.48 2.82
N SER A 244 1.87 40.20 3.25
CA SER A 244 0.64 40.72 2.60
C SER A 244 0.34 42.19 2.95
N LEU A 245 0.83 42.68 4.10
CA LEU A 245 0.67 44.09 4.48
C LEU A 245 1.66 44.99 3.71
N VAL A 246 2.89 44.52 3.47
CA VAL A 246 3.90 45.30 2.73
C VAL A 246 3.55 45.46 1.25
N THR A 247 2.92 44.45 0.62
CA THR A 247 2.47 44.57 -0.78
C THR A 247 1.24 45.47 -0.93
N SER A 248 0.34 45.52 0.06
CA SER A 248 -0.82 46.41 0.03
C SER A 248 -0.45 47.89 0.21
N VAL A 249 0.59 48.20 0.99
CA VAL A 249 1.06 49.59 1.18
C VAL A 249 1.84 50.11 -0.04
N ILE A 250 2.57 49.24 -0.77
CA ILE A 250 3.31 49.64 -1.97
C ILE A 250 2.37 49.90 -3.16
N PHE A 251 1.23 49.21 -3.24
CA PHE A 251 0.28 49.41 -4.34
C PHE A 251 -0.62 50.65 -4.16
N THR A 252 -0.81 51.11 -2.92
CA THR A 252 -1.62 52.30 -2.60
C THR A 252 -0.85 53.62 -2.67
N ALA A 253 0.48 53.58 -2.83
CA ALA A 253 1.34 54.77 -2.95
C ALA A 253 1.74 55.12 -4.40
N ARG A 254 1.09 54.54 -5.42
CA ARG A 254 1.46 54.72 -6.84
C ARG A 254 0.33 55.20 -7.77
N HIS A 255 -0.66 55.89 -7.23
CA HIS A 255 -1.61 56.72 -7.98
C HIS A 255 -1.79 58.08 -7.33
#